data_AF-A0A8T5L373-F1
#
_entry.id   AF-A0A8T5L373-F1
#
_cell.length_a   1.000
_cell.length_b   1.000
_cell.length_c   1.000
_cell.angle_alpha   90.00
_cell.angle_beta   90.00
_cell.angle_gamma   90.00
#
_symmetry.space_group_name_H-M   'P 1'
#
loop_
_entity.id
_entity.type
_entity.pdbx_description
1 polymer ?
#
loop_
_entity_poly.entity_id
_entity_poly.type
_entity_poly.pdbx_seq_one_letter_code
_entity_poly.pdbx_strand_id
1 'polypeptide(L)'
;MIVGPGWFEANHYIGGSYIDRITNEAIILSMMPATEYIGLVVNDLDGMKIGKIKAVNRSNKTNKLLSINIDSDHHDEDIQISADYISAIGHTVMLKEKLEDLK
;
A
#
# COMPACT_ATOMS: atom_id res chain seq x y z
N MET A 1 0.65 19.35 6.33
CA MET A 1 1.41 20.10 5.30
C MET A 1 1.10 19.45 3.97
N ILE A 2 0.78 20.23 2.93
CA ILE A 2 0.58 19.71 1.57
C ILE A 2 1.96 19.54 0.96
N VAL A 3 2.28 18.33 0.49
CA VAL A 3 3.54 18.04 -0.21
C VAL A 3 3.18 17.59 -1.62
N GLY A 4 3.63 18.32 -2.63
CA GLY A 4 3.42 17.95 -4.04
C GLY A 4 4.42 18.65 -4.97
N PRO A 5 5.02 17.95 -5.95
CA PRO A 5 5.67 18.61 -7.07
C PRO A 5 4.58 19.29 -7.92
N GLY A 6 4.87 20.50 -8.37
CA GLY A 6 3.90 21.55 -8.74
C GLY A 6 2.85 21.28 -9.83
N TRP A 7 2.65 20.03 -10.29
CA TRP A 7 1.65 19.66 -11.31
C TRP A 7 0.77 18.45 -10.94
N PHE A 8 0.88 17.90 -9.73
CA PHE A 8 -0.02 16.82 -9.28
C PHE A 8 -1.00 17.36 -8.23
N GLU A 9 -2.28 17.02 -8.36
CA GLU A 9 -3.29 17.35 -7.36
C GLU A 9 -2.79 16.97 -5.96
N ALA A 10 -2.88 17.95 -5.06
CA ALA A 10 -2.46 17.88 -3.66
C ALA A 10 -3.37 16.94 -2.83
N ASN A 11 -3.46 15.67 -3.22
CA ASN A 11 -4.27 14.65 -2.55
C ASN A 11 -3.46 13.84 -1.51
N HIS A 12 -2.26 14.31 -1.16
CA HIS A 12 -1.37 13.66 -0.21
C HIS A 12 -1.26 14.48 1.08
N TYR A 13 -2.05 14.07 2.08
CA TYR A 13 -1.92 14.58 3.45
C TYR A 13 -0.98 13.68 4.24
N ILE A 14 0.21 14.19 4.56
CA ILE A 14 1.12 13.57 5.51
C ILE A 14 0.98 14.33 6.82
N GLY A 15 0.46 13.65 7.84
CA GLY A 15 0.43 14.16 9.22
C GLY A 15 1.84 14.40 9.76
N GLY A 16 2.03 15.45 10.58
CA GLY A 16 3.36 15.84 11.07
C GLY A 16 4.08 14.75 11.88
N SER A 17 3.35 13.82 12.49
CA SER A 17 3.90 12.67 13.21
C SER A 17 4.63 11.66 12.32
N TYR A 18 4.46 11.73 11.00
CA TYR A 18 5.13 10.85 10.04
C TYR A 18 6.46 11.42 9.55
N ILE A 19 6.84 12.63 9.98
CA ILE A 19 8.10 13.26 9.59
C ILE A 19 9.16 12.84 10.61
N ASP A 20 10.19 12.13 10.14
CA ASP A 20 11.39 11.84 10.94
C ASP A 20 12.28 13.09 11.02
N ARG A 21 12.61 13.66 9.85
CA ARG A 21 13.39 14.90 9.76
C ARG A 21 13.11 15.64 8.46
N ILE A 22 13.35 16.94 8.50
CA ILE A 22 13.27 17.84 7.35
C ILE A 22 14.69 18.30 7.05
N THR A 23 15.13 18.14 5.81
CA THR A 23 16.37 18.77 5.28
C THR A 23 15.99 19.87 4.30
N ASN A 24 16.97 20.61 3.79
CA ASN A 24 16.70 21.65 2.80
C ASN A 24 16.21 21.06 1.46
N GLU A 25 16.52 19.79 1.20
CA GLU A 25 16.29 19.11 -0.07
C GLU A 25 15.12 18.11 0.00
N ALA A 26 14.84 17.54 1.18
CA ALA A 26 13.86 16.45 1.31
C ALA A 26 13.19 16.39 2.68
N ILE A 27 12.02 15.73 2.71
CA ILE A 27 11.34 15.31 3.94
C ILE A 27 11.54 13.80 4.06
N ILE A 28 12.20 13.37 5.14
CA ILE A 28 12.38 11.96 5.46
C ILE A 28 11.20 11.55 6.34
N LEU A 29 10.52 10.47 5.94
CA LEU A 29 9.38 9.94 6.68
C LEU A 29 9.83 8.84 7.64
N SER A 30 9.19 8.78 8.80
CA SER A 30 9.38 7.71 9.79
C SER A 30 8.69 6.40 9.39
N MET A 31 7.87 6.42 8.33
CA MET A 31 7.20 5.26 7.77
C MET A 31 7.03 5.36 6.27
N MET A 32 6.84 4.23 5.61
CA MET A 32 6.52 4.17 4.19
C MET A 32 5.05 4.58 3.93
N PRO A 33 4.77 5.54 3.04
CA PRO A 33 3.42 5.88 2.64
C PRO A 33 2.71 4.68 2.01
N ALA A 34 1.42 4.48 2.28
CA ALA A 34 0.70 3.32 1.73
C ALA A 34 0.60 3.35 0.19
N THR A 35 0.72 4.54 -0.41
CA THR A 35 0.77 4.73 -1.87
C THR A 35 2.02 4.16 -2.51
N GLU A 36 3.11 4.03 -1.77
CA GLU A 36 4.33 3.37 -2.25
C GLU A 36 4.17 1.84 -2.37
N TYR A 37 3.04 1.28 -1.91
CA TYR A 37 2.77 -0.15 -2.04
C TYR A 37 2.29 -0.53 -3.45
N ILE A 38 1.89 0.44 -4.28
CA ILE A 38 1.45 0.19 -5.65
C ILE A 38 2.60 -0.43 -6.45
N GLY A 39 2.30 -1.51 -7.18
CA GLY A 39 3.25 -2.28 -7.97
C GLY A 39 4.00 -3.38 -7.20
N LEU A 40 3.91 -3.41 -5.85
CA LEU A 40 4.49 -4.50 -5.06
C LEU A 40 3.81 -5.83 -5.39
N VAL A 41 4.61 -6.90 -5.39
CA VAL A 41 4.12 -8.27 -5.58
C VAL A 41 3.41 -8.73 -4.32
N VAL A 42 2.22 -9.31 -4.49
CA VAL A 42 1.46 -9.93 -3.40
C VAL A 42 1.60 -11.44 -3.49
N ASN A 43 2.02 -12.05 -2.38
CA ASN A 43 2.12 -13.49 -2.23
C ASN A 43 1.17 -13.96 -1.12
N ASP A 44 0.69 -15.18 -1.26
CA ASP A 44 -0.10 -15.84 -0.22
C ASP A 44 0.77 -16.37 0.93
N LEU A 45 0.16 -17.09 1.88
CA LEU A 45 0.86 -17.71 3.01
C LEU A 45 1.97 -18.69 2.60
N ASP A 46 1.81 -19.40 1.48
CA ASP A 46 2.79 -20.38 0.97
C ASP A 46 3.89 -19.70 0.12
N GLY A 47 3.79 -18.38 -0.08
CA GLY A 47 4.70 -17.62 -0.94
C GLY A 47 4.34 -17.70 -2.43
N MET A 48 3.16 -18.22 -2.78
CA MET A 48 2.68 -18.24 -4.15
C MET A 48 2.27 -16.83 -4.58
N LYS A 49 2.75 -16.40 -5.75
CA LYS A 49 2.43 -15.09 -6.31
C LYS A 49 0.97 -15.04 -6.75
N ILE A 50 0.22 -14.08 -6.20
CA ILE A 50 -1.16 -13.78 -6.59
C ILE A 50 -1.20 -12.77 -7.74
N GLY A 51 -0.33 -11.75 -7.66
CA GLY A 51 -0.35 -10.62 -8.59
C GLY A 51 0.43 -9.42 -8.08
N LYS A 52 0.05 -8.23 -8.53
CA LYS A 52 0.64 -6.95 -8.09
C LYS A 52 -0.42 -5.98 -7.61
N ILE A 53 -0.07 -5.13 -6.65
CA ILE A 53 -0.98 -4.08 -6.17
C ILE A 53 -1.21 -3.06 -7.29
N LYS A 54 -2.46 -2.94 -7.73
CA LYS A 54 -2.91 -1.95 -8.71
C LYS A 54 -3.36 -0.66 -8.05
N ALA A 55 -4.05 -0.77 -6.93
CA ALA A 55 -4.55 0.36 -6.16
C ALA A 55 -4.55 0.07 -4.66
N VAL A 56 -4.45 1.13 -3.87
CA VAL A 56 -4.54 1.07 -2.41
C VAL A 56 -5.73 1.89 -1.94
N ASN A 57 -6.55 1.32 -1.06
CA ASN A 57 -7.58 2.03 -0.35
C ASN A 57 -7.05 2.36 1.05
N ARG A 58 -7.04 3.65 1.40
CA ARG A 58 -6.57 4.14 2.69
C ARG A 58 -7.62 5.03 3.33
N SER A 59 -7.48 5.26 4.63
CA SER A 59 -8.32 6.25 5.29
C SER A 59 -8.13 7.64 4.67
N ASN A 60 -9.22 8.37 4.42
CA ASN A 60 -9.13 9.77 3.95
C ASN A 60 -8.55 10.72 5.01
N LYS A 61 -8.43 10.26 6.26
CA LYS A 61 -7.95 11.06 7.40
C LYS A 61 -6.56 10.65 7.88
N THR A 62 -6.10 9.45 7.54
CA THR A 62 -4.81 8.89 8.01
C THR A 62 -4.15 8.07 6.92
N ASN A 63 -2.84 7.83 7.01
CA ASN A 63 -2.14 6.94 6.07
C ASN A 63 -2.40 5.43 6.37
N LYS A 64 -3.45 5.10 7.13
CA LYS A 64 -3.78 3.71 7.45
C LYS A 64 -4.36 3.01 6.22
N LEU A 65 -3.73 1.91 5.82
CA LEU A 65 -4.22 1.02 4.78
C LEU A 65 -5.52 0.33 5.23
N LEU A 66 -6.53 0.32 4.37
CA LEU A 66 -7.82 -0.34 4.59
C LEU A 66 -7.94 -1.59 3.71
N SER A 67 -7.58 -1.49 2.44
CA SER A 67 -7.54 -2.63 1.52
C SER A 67 -6.57 -2.37 0.37
N ILE A 68 -6.21 -3.43 -0.34
CA ILE A 68 -5.44 -3.39 -1.58
C ILE A 68 -6.27 -4.02 -2.70
N ASN A 69 -6.16 -3.47 -3.91
CA ASN A 69 -6.68 -4.11 -5.12
C ASN A 69 -5.50 -4.68 -5.89
N ILE A 70 -5.60 -5.96 -6.22
CA ILE A 70 -4.54 -6.73 -6.85
C ILE A 70 -4.95 -7.00 -8.29
N ASP A 71 -4.08 -6.58 -9.22
CA ASP A 71 -4.11 -7.06 -10.60
C ASP A 71 -3.53 -8.47 -10.58
N SER A 72 -4.39 -9.46 -10.75
CA SER A 72 -3.99 -10.87 -10.72
C SER A 72 -3.60 -11.32 -12.12
N ASP A 73 -2.50 -12.07 -12.21
CA ASP A 73 -2.10 -12.66 -13.49
C ASP A 73 -3.04 -13.80 -13.94
N HIS A 74 -3.91 -14.31 -13.04
CA HIS A 74 -4.70 -15.53 -13.25
C HIS A 74 -6.22 -15.32 -13.19
N HIS A 75 -6.67 -14.14 -12.81
CA HIS A 75 -8.09 -13.80 -12.72
C HIS A 75 -8.40 -12.60 -13.61
N ASP A 76 -9.52 -12.64 -14.33
CA ASP A 76 -9.94 -11.56 -15.22
C ASP A 76 -10.38 -10.29 -14.46
N GLU A 77 -10.68 -10.43 -13.16
CA GLU A 77 -11.14 -9.34 -12.29
C GLU A 77 -10.09 -8.99 -11.22
N ASP A 78 -10.02 -7.70 -10.87
CA ASP A 78 -9.18 -7.22 -9.78
C ASP A 78 -9.64 -7.84 -8.45
N ILE A 79 -8.68 -8.33 -7.65
CA ILE A 79 -8.96 -8.94 -6.35
C ILE A 79 -8.79 -7.89 -5.26
N GLN A 80 -9.84 -7.61 -4.49
CA GLN A 80 -9.77 -6.69 -3.36
C GLN A 80 -9.54 -7.44 -2.03
N ILE A 81 -8.43 -7.15 -1.35
CA ILE A 81 -8.05 -7.78 -0.07
C ILE A 81 -8.01 -6.74 1.06
N SER A 82 -8.70 -7.03 2.17
CA SER A 82 -8.63 -6.20 3.39
C SER A 82 -7.22 -6.21 3.99
N ALA A 83 -6.81 -5.07 4.56
CA ALA A 83 -5.56 -4.96 5.30
C ALA A 83 -5.48 -5.95 6.48
N ASP A 84 -6.62 -6.43 7.00
CA ASP A 84 -6.67 -7.41 8.08
C ASP A 84 -6.11 -8.78 7.67
N TYR A 85 -6.06 -9.09 6.37
CA TYR A 85 -5.47 -10.32 5.83
C TYR A 85 -3.99 -10.17 5.46
N ILE A 86 -3.40 -9.00 5.66
CA ILE A 86 -1.97 -8.77 5.37
C ILE A 86 -1.14 -9.11 6.61
N SER A 87 -0.16 -10.00 6.44
CA SER A 87 0.74 -10.41 7.53
C SER A 87 1.98 -9.52 7.62
N ALA A 88 2.55 -9.15 6.47
CA ALA A 88 3.75 -8.31 6.40
C ALA A 88 3.80 -7.50 5.09
N ILE A 89 4.43 -6.33 5.17
CA ILE A 89 4.70 -5.44 4.03
C ILE A 89 6.19 -5.09 4.04
N GLY A 90 6.89 -5.45 2.97
CA GLY A 90 8.28 -5.09 2.70
C GLY A 90 8.49 -4.80 1.22
N HIS A 91 9.48 -5.43 0.59
CA HIS A 91 9.61 -5.41 -0.88
C HIS A 91 8.51 -6.23 -1.59
N THR A 92 7.81 -7.07 -0.84
CA THR A 92 6.62 -7.82 -1.25
C THR A 92 5.58 -7.73 -0.13
N VAL A 93 4.33 -8.00 -0.46
CA VAL A 93 3.24 -8.12 0.50
C VAL A 93 2.92 -9.59 0.71
N MET A 94 2.87 -10.02 1.97
CA MET A 94 2.50 -11.38 2.34
C MET A 94 1.10 -11.38 2.95
N LEU A 95 0.25 -12.31 2.53
CA LEU A 95 -1.03 -12.55 3.17
C LEU A 95 -0.88 -13.48 4.38
N LYS A 96 -1.90 -13.50 5.24
CA LYS A 96 -2.00 -14.41 6.39
C LYS A 96 -2.50 -15.80 6.01
N GLU A 97 -3.18 -15.90 4.88
CA GLU A 97 -3.92 -17.09 4.45
C GLU A 97 -3.72 -17.28 2.93
N LYS A 98 -4.17 -18.42 2.41
CA LYS A 98 -4.17 -18.68 0.96
C LYS A 98 -5.27 -17.89 0.30
N LEU A 99 -5.08 -17.51 -0.97
CA LEU A 99 -6.09 -16.78 -1.73
C LEU A 99 -7.44 -17.52 -1.75
N GLU A 100 -7.41 -18.85 -1.85
CA GLU A 100 -8.60 -19.71 -1.89
C GLU A 100 -9.40 -19.72 -0.58
N ASP A 101 -8.74 -19.41 0.54
CA ASP A 101 -9.36 -19.42 1.88
C ASP A 101 -9.98 -18.05 2.24
N LEU A 102 -9.67 -17.00 1.47
CA LEU A 102 -10.18 -15.65 1.68
C LEU A 102 -11.66 -15.59 1.26
N LYS A 103 -12.53 -15.27 2.23
CA LYS A 103 -13.98 -15.09 2.05
C LYS A 103 -14.39 -13.63 1.99
#